data_AF-A0A1M4VQ70-F1
#
_entry.id   AF-A0A1M4VQ70-F1
#
_cell.length_a   1.000
_cell.length_b   1.000
_cell.length_c   1.000
_cell.angle_alpha   90.00
_cell.angle_beta   90.00
_cell.angle_gamma   90.00
#
_symmetry.space_group_name_H-M   'P 1'
#
loop_
_entity.id
_entity.type
_entity.pdbx_description
1 polymer ?
#
loop_
_entity_poly.entity_id
_entity_poly.type
_entity_poly.pdbx_seq_one_letter_code
_entity_poly.pdbx_strand_id
1 'polypeptide(L)'
;MIFTSKYNQKYGNTLPDELNSIIKTLENGLISSAEKNDIKIFNNLLFYIRDTLFFLTSDNTKKLYVDLVLIPSNIYSYLTEFHQKNLIEIFTIRFSENIRSYEYYETKNDFVEISYYGLVNLLRVILQNRNVEHFNILMKSLKETMFNSSFDEAKKYRYYFSLTIYFWLLYLYNQKKIDISQYDLSILENILNTNIYEKKEYIFNTYYDLLDEVDNGLWGIADWYLEKPPIGEAYFALTPRTWLSFSFVVFLIKFNLLSYNFNIEKVNIKDTFRFELDTIEEEFINIERELDLWLKFFYHNIENTEKIYTEYKKIVKDIYLQLKNYQEKQFLTKIIETPLSKAKIEDFTNAVGDLFNKNAIIPNILKYFGRVNYANNIVEKNGLGEHINMQKSRFAFIDGDYYQSIIGLSDIGARVANFINQDFFSQLHRQQNKNRLTTSNENLVSQIDRFLRQLDKPSNPLIFGNWKSLEILRDHIEYNSTEIPYCHSFYKTIPIINIYNFNKKILVIDINSINYKIYQKEEWYNKELLIEITEPQPDPDNYLKLADVKIKILFKSEFTINNENGYKFFKTE
;
A
#
# COMPACT_ATOMS: atom_id res chain seq x y z
N MET A 1 -7.36 22.60 10.52
CA MET A 1 -5.93 22.88 10.88
C MET A 1 -4.98 22.86 9.68
N ILE A 2 -5.18 21.93 8.72
CA ILE A 2 -4.34 21.77 7.51
C ILE A 2 -4.54 22.92 6.51
N PHE A 3 -5.77 23.37 6.25
CA PHE A 3 -6.04 24.53 5.38
C PHE A 3 -5.36 25.81 5.89
N THR A 4 -5.51 26.07 7.20
CA THR A 4 -4.85 27.21 7.87
C THR A 4 -3.34 27.08 7.78
N SER A 5 -2.77 25.87 7.87
CA SER A 5 -1.33 25.65 7.66
C SER A 5 -0.89 25.86 6.21
N LYS A 6 -1.65 25.38 5.20
CA LYS A 6 -1.37 25.57 3.76
C LYS A 6 -1.30 27.05 3.42
N TYR A 7 -2.28 27.82 3.88
CA TYR A 7 -2.34 29.25 3.59
C TYR A 7 -1.40 30.08 4.49
N ASN A 8 -1.24 29.74 5.78
CA ASN A 8 -0.29 30.45 6.65
C ASN A 8 1.17 30.20 6.26
N GLN A 9 1.53 28.98 5.85
CA GLN A 9 2.86 28.65 5.34
C GLN A 9 3.14 29.27 3.97
N LYS A 10 2.15 29.30 3.07
CA LYS A 10 2.33 29.82 1.71
C LYS A 10 2.35 31.35 1.65
N TYR A 11 1.73 32.06 2.61
CA TYR A 11 1.51 33.51 2.49
C TYR A 11 2.07 34.40 3.61
N GLY A 12 2.55 33.87 4.75
CA GLY A 12 3.41 34.59 5.72
C GLY A 12 2.86 35.86 6.41
N ASN A 13 2.92 35.86 7.76
CA ASN A 13 2.66 36.93 8.75
C ASN A 13 1.33 37.71 8.73
N THR A 14 0.89 38.00 9.96
CA THR A 14 -0.31 38.73 10.40
C THR A 14 -0.65 39.93 9.53
N LEU A 15 -1.92 40.06 9.15
CA LEU A 15 -2.48 41.35 8.73
C LEU A 15 -2.03 42.44 9.72
N PRO A 16 -1.66 43.64 9.24
CA PRO A 16 -1.56 44.81 10.10
C PRO A 16 -2.76 44.86 11.05
N ASP A 17 -2.52 45.05 12.35
CA ASP A 17 -3.57 45.02 13.38
C ASP A 17 -4.76 45.94 13.04
N GLU A 18 -4.49 47.03 12.34
CA GLU A 18 -5.47 47.98 11.80
C GLU A 18 -6.48 47.33 10.83
N LEU A 19 -6.03 46.46 9.93
CA LEU A 19 -6.91 45.78 8.97
C LEU A 19 -7.74 44.68 9.65
N ASN A 20 -7.16 43.96 10.62
CA ASN A 20 -7.92 43.03 11.46
C ASN A 20 -9.01 43.75 12.28
N SER A 21 -8.69 44.95 12.79
CA SER A 21 -9.65 45.79 13.49
C SER A 21 -10.79 46.24 12.58
N ILE A 22 -10.51 46.58 11.32
CA ILE A 22 -11.54 46.96 10.34
C ILE A 22 -12.50 45.79 10.07
N ILE A 23 -11.99 44.57 9.82
CA ILE A 23 -12.84 43.39 9.59
C ILE A 23 -13.76 43.12 10.78
N LYS A 24 -13.20 43.08 12.00
CA LYS A 24 -13.99 42.89 13.23
C LYS A 24 -15.03 44.00 13.44
N THR A 25 -14.68 45.24 13.10
CA THR A 25 -15.61 46.38 13.19
C THR A 25 -16.77 46.21 12.21
N LEU A 26 -16.50 45.72 11.00
CA LEU A 26 -17.54 45.43 10.00
C LEU A 26 -18.45 44.29 10.44
N GLU A 27 -17.88 43.17 10.92
CA GLU A 27 -18.64 42.04 11.47
C GLU A 27 -19.56 42.50 12.61
N ASN A 28 -19.00 43.19 13.60
CA ASN A 28 -19.76 43.72 14.74
C ASN A 28 -20.81 44.75 14.31
N GLY A 29 -20.52 45.58 13.31
CA GLY A 29 -21.45 46.56 12.74
C GLY A 29 -22.64 45.89 12.04
N LEU A 30 -22.39 44.82 11.27
CA LEU A 30 -23.44 44.02 10.64
C LEU A 30 -24.31 43.33 11.69
N ILE A 31 -23.72 42.71 12.72
CA ILE A 31 -24.46 42.09 13.81
C ILE A 31 -25.31 43.14 14.55
N SER A 32 -24.70 44.25 14.96
CA SER A 32 -25.38 45.30 15.72
C SER A 32 -26.50 45.98 14.94
N SER A 33 -26.33 46.18 13.63
CA SER A 33 -27.39 46.75 12.78
C SER A 33 -28.53 45.77 12.55
N ALA A 34 -28.24 44.47 12.40
CA ALA A 34 -29.27 43.44 12.31
C ALA A 34 -30.07 43.29 13.62
N GLU A 35 -29.40 43.32 14.78
CA GLU A 35 -30.05 43.30 16.11
C GLU A 35 -30.98 44.51 16.32
N LYS A 36 -30.59 45.68 15.80
CA LYS A 36 -31.41 46.91 15.82
C LYS A 36 -32.46 46.98 14.71
N ASN A 37 -32.47 45.99 13.82
CA ASN A 37 -33.30 45.96 12.61
C ASN A 37 -33.11 47.21 11.72
N ASP A 38 -31.90 47.78 11.69
CA ASP A 38 -31.55 48.91 10.83
C ASP A 38 -31.09 48.40 9.46
N ILE A 39 -32.08 48.10 8.63
CA ILE A 39 -31.90 47.52 7.29
C ILE A 39 -31.02 48.42 6.41
N LYS A 40 -31.12 49.74 6.56
CA LYS A 40 -30.37 50.69 5.73
C LYS A 40 -28.88 50.63 6.06
N ILE A 41 -28.52 50.68 7.34
CA ILE A 41 -27.11 50.56 7.75
C ILE A 41 -26.59 49.18 7.39
N PHE A 42 -27.36 48.11 7.66
CA PHE A 42 -26.96 46.75 7.34
C PHE A 42 -26.64 46.58 5.85
N ASN A 43 -27.56 46.97 4.96
CA ASN A 43 -27.35 46.87 3.52
C ASN A 43 -26.19 47.76 3.02
N ASN A 44 -26.02 48.96 3.58
CA ASN A 44 -24.89 49.83 3.24
C ASN A 44 -23.54 49.17 3.60
N LEU A 45 -23.45 48.53 4.77
CA LEU A 45 -22.25 47.78 5.17
C LEU A 45 -22.00 46.58 4.24
N LEU A 46 -23.05 45.84 3.88
CA LEU A 46 -22.96 44.73 2.93
C LEU A 46 -22.45 45.21 1.56
N PHE A 47 -23.03 46.28 1.01
CA PHE A 47 -22.58 46.84 -0.27
C PHE A 47 -21.18 47.43 -0.21
N TYR A 48 -20.79 48.03 0.93
CA TYR A 48 -19.42 48.50 1.13
C TYR A 48 -18.40 47.35 1.07
N ILE A 49 -18.68 46.23 1.74
CA ILE A 49 -17.84 45.02 1.66
C ILE A 49 -17.82 44.49 0.22
N ARG A 50 -19.01 44.34 -0.38
CA ARG A 50 -19.20 43.81 -1.73
C ARG A 50 -18.41 44.60 -2.79
N ASP A 51 -18.62 45.91 -2.85
CA ASP A 51 -18.21 46.72 -3.99
C ASP A 51 -16.87 47.40 -3.75
N THR A 52 -16.56 47.77 -2.50
CA THR A 52 -15.37 48.55 -2.18
C THR A 52 -14.23 47.65 -1.71
N LEU A 53 -14.46 46.83 -0.67
CA LEU A 53 -13.36 46.08 -0.05
C LEU A 53 -12.87 44.92 -0.92
N PHE A 54 -13.76 44.18 -1.59
CA PHE A 54 -13.32 43.13 -2.52
C PHE A 54 -12.51 43.69 -3.70
N PHE A 55 -12.85 44.88 -4.20
CA PHE A 55 -12.11 45.51 -5.30
C PHE A 55 -10.69 45.88 -4.86
N LEU A 56 -10.55 46.55 -3.69
CA LEU A 56 -9.27 47.00 -3.15
C LEU A 56 -8.30 45.85 -2.79
N THR A 57 -8.84 44.67 -2.51
CA THR A 57 -8.06 43.51 -2.03
C THR A 57 -7.65 42.55 -3.13
N SER A 58 -8.18 42.75 -4.35
CA SER A 58 -7.94 41.90 -5.51
C SER A 58 -6.53 41.97 -6.09
N ASP A 59 -5.70 42.93 -5.65
CA ASP A 59 -4.35 43.17 -6.17
C ASP A 59 -3.21 43.14 -5.13
N ASN A 60 -3.46 43.36 -3.82
CA ASN A 60 -2.35 43.62 -2.88
C ASN A 60 -2.30 42.80 -1.57
N THR A 61 -3.34 42.07 -1.14
CA THR A 61 -3.29 41.26 0.11
C THR A 61 -4.20 40.02 0.09
N LYS A 62 -3.67 38.88 -0.38
CA LYS A 62 -4.41 37.60 -0.42
C LYS A 62 -5.00 37.17 0.93
N LYS A 63 -4.30 37.43 2.04
CA LYS A 63 -4.79 37.10 3.39
C LYS A 63 -6.02 37.93 3.80
N LEU A 64 -6.04 39.22 3.49
CA LEU A 64 -7.19 40.08 3.69
C LEU A 64 -8.39 39.59 2.85
N TYR A 65 -8.13 39.18 1.61
CA TYR A 65 -9.17 38.61 0.75
C TYR A 65 -9.78 37.32 1.35
N VAL A 66 -8.95 36.42 1.90
CA VAL A 66 -9.41 35.22 2.63
C VAL A 66 -10.34 35.60 3.79
N ASP A 67 -9.97 36.60 4.59
CA ASP A 67 -10.77 36.98 5.75
C ASP A 67 -12.09 37.66 5.34
N LEU A 68 -12.08 38.45 4.24
CA LEU A 68 -13.30 39.05 3.68
C LEU A 68 -14.30 38.02 3.13
N VAL A 69 -13.83 36.98 2.42
CA VAL A 69 -14.74 35.93 1.90
C VAL A 69 -15.39 35.11 3.01
N LEU A 70 -14.85 35.12 4.23
CA LEU A 70 -15.38 34.39 5.38
C LEU A 70 -16.36 35.19 6.24
N ILE A 71 -16.42 36.52 6.09
CA ILE A 71 -17.38 37.37 6.83
C ILE A 71 -18.81 36.81 6.78
N PRO A 72 -19.37 36.42 5.61
CA PRO A 72 -20.75 35.94 5.54
C PRO A 72 -20.98 34.70 6.43
N SER A 73 -20.05 33.74 6.38
CA SER A 73 -20.16 32.54 7.21
C SER A 73 -19.97 32.82 8.70
N ASN A 74 -19.11 33.76 9.06
CA ASN A 74 -18.80 34.09 10.46
C ASN A 74 -19.99 34.75 11.17
N ILE A 75 -20.74 35.58 10.46
CA ILE A 75 -21.83 36.36 11.07
C ILE A 75 -23.20 35.68 10.95
N TYR A 76 -23.37 34.72 10.03
CA TYR A 76 -24.66 34.15 9.65
C TYR A 76 -25.55 33.73 10.84
N SER A 77 -24.98 33.02 11.82
CA SER A 77 -25.72 32.52 12.99
C SER A 77 -26.17 33.62 13.96
N TYR A 78 -25.64 34.83 13.84
CA TYR A 78 -25.97 35.97 14.70
C TYR A 78 -27.03 36.89 14.08
N LEU A 79 -27.43 36.65 12.84
CA LEU A 79 -28.39 37.47 12.12
C LEU A 79 -29.82 36.93 12.27
N THR A 80 -30.81 37.82 12.21
CA THR A 80 -32.22 37.40 12.07
C THR A 80 -32.48 36.83 10.68
N GLU A 81 -33.53 36.02 10.52
CA GLU A 81 -33.88 35.35 9.26
C GLU A 81 -33.94 36.30 8.06
N PHE A 82 -34.56 37.47 8.24
CA PHE A 82 -34.61 38.52 7.21
C PHE A 82 -33.20 38.99 6.77
N HIS A 83 -32.30 39.22 7.72
CA HIS A 83 -30.93 39.69 7.43
C HIS A 83 -30.05 38.57 6.87
N GLN A 84 -30.27 37.32 7.28
CA GLN A 84 -29.61 36.14 6.69
C GLN A 84 -29.94 36.02 5.21
N LYS A 85 -31.20 36.21 4.81
CA LYS A 85 -31.62 36.23 3.42
C LYS A 85 -30.91 37.31 2.61
N ASN A 86 -30.90 38.56 3.09
CA ASN A 86 -30.21 39.67 2.41
C ASN A 86 -28.70 39.41 2.27
N LEU A 87 -28.07 38.85 3.31
CA LEU A 87 -26.67 38.47 3.28
C LEU A 87 -26.39 37.44 2.17
N ILE A 88 -27.21 36.38 2.09
CA ILE A 88 -27.06 35.32 1.09
C ILE A 88 -27.18 35.88 -0.32
N GLU A 89 -28.24 36.64 -0.61
CA GLU A 89 -28.49 37.18 -1.95
C GLU A 89 -27.32 38.06 -2.41
N ILE A 90 -26.86 38.97 -1.55
CA ILE A 90 -25.79 39.93 -1.88
C ILE A 90 -24.44 39.22 -2.07
N PHE A 91 -24.05 38.34 -1.14
CA PHE A 91 -22.74 37.68 -1.22
C PHE A 91 -22.69 36.55 -2.26
N THR A 92 -23.81 35.89 -2.55
CA THR A 92 -23.84 34.89 -3.63
C THR A 92 -23.55 35.54 -4.97
N ILE A 93 -24.17 36.70 -5.25
CA ILE A 93 -23.86 37.50 -6.45
C ILE A 93 -22.36 37.83 -6.48
N ARG A 94 -21.80 38.27 -5.34
CA ARG A 94 -20.39 38.65 -5.28
C ARG A 94 -19.43 37.48 -5.53
N PHE A 95 -19.70 36.32 -4.94
CA PHE A 95 -18.89 35.13 -5.19
C PHE A 95 -18.95 34.74 -6.66
N SER A 96 -20.14 34.75 -7.27
CA SER A 96 -20.31 34.49 -8.70
C SER A 96 -19.55 35.47 -9.58
N GLU A 97 -19.61 36.77 -9.28
CA GLU A 97 -18.89 37.83 -9.99
C GLU A 97 -17.37 37.66 -9.89
N ASN A 98 -16.87 37.42 -8.67
CA ASN A 98 -15.44 37.19 -8.42
C ASN A 98 -14.94 35.96 -9.18
N ILE A 99 -15.67 34.84 -9.10
CA ILE A 99 -15.29 33.61 -9.79
C ILE A 99 -15.23 33.86 -11.29
N ARG A 100 -16.29 34.43 -11.89
CA ARG A 100 -16.31 34.75 -13.33
C ARG A 100 -15.18 35.69 -13.76
N SER A 101 -14.96 36.75 -12.98
CA SER A 101 -13.94 37.75 -13.27
C SER A 101 -12.53 37.17 -13.18
N TYR A 102 -12.21 36.44 -12.11
CA TYR A 102 -10.88 35.85 -11.96
C TYR A 102 -10.65 34.65 -12.86
N GLU A 103 -11.70 33.90 -13.21
CA GLU A 103 -11.59 32.85 -14.21
C GLU A 103 -11.22 33.43 -15.59
N TYR A 104 -11.62 34.66 -15.92
CA TYR A 104 -11.17 35.30 -17.15
C TYR A 104 -9.65 35.58 -17.16
N TYR A 105 -9.04 35.79 -15.98
CA TYR A 105 -7.61 36.06 -15.83
C TYR A 105 -6.87 34.84 -15.28
N GLU A 106 -6.30 33.99 -16.15
CA GLU A 106 -5.60 32.75 -15.77
C GLU A 106 -4.53 32.92 -14.66
N THR A 107 -3.94 34.11 -14.54
CA THR A 107 -2.96 34.46 -13.50
C THR A 107 -3.54 34.60 -12.08
N LYS A 108 -4.87 34.59 -11.91
CA LYS A 108 -5.58 34.80 -10.63
C LYS A 108 -6.29 33.54 -10.08
N ASN A 109 -5.86 32.33 -10.47
CA ASN A 109 -6.45 31.06 -10.01
C ASN A 109 -6.58 30.93 -8.47
N ASP A 110 -5.62 31.44 -7.68
CA ASP A 110 -5.71 31.45 -6.20
C ASP A 110 -6.98 32.18 -5.72
N PHE A 111 -7.37 33.29 -6.35
CA PHE A 111 -8.56 34.06 -5.93
C PHE A 111 -9.88 33.36 -6.33
N VAL A 112 -9.86 32.55 -7.40
CA VAL A 112 -10.98 31.67 -7.75
C VAL A 112 -11.18 30.64 -6.64
N GLU A 113 -10.11 29.96 -6.22
CA GLU A 113 -10.17 28.99 -5.12
C GLU A 113 -10.68 29.63 -3.82
N ILE A 114 -10.19 30.82 -3.46
CA ILE A 114 -10.61 31.52 -2.25
C ILE A 114 -12.08 32.01 -2.35
N SER A 115 -12.56 32.38 -3.53
CA SER A 115 -13.96 32.74 -3.73
C SER A 115 -14.89 31.53 -3.51
N TYR A 116 -14.50 30.37 -4.05
CA TYR A 116 -15.21 29.12 -3.76
C TYR A 116 -15.11 28.74 -2.28
N TYR A 117 -13.98 28.97 -1.62
CA TYR A 117 -13.83 28.75 -0.19
C TYR A 117 -14.86 29.54 0.63
N GLY A 118 -15.07 30.82 0.33
CA GLY A 118 -16.12 31.62 0.96
C GLY A 118 -17.53 31.07 0.72
N LEU A 119 -17.84 30.74 -0.53
CA LEU A 119 -19.14 30.16 -0.91
C LEU A 119 -19.42 28.83 -0.21
N VAL A 120 -18.41 27.94 -0.14
CA VAL A 120 -18.48 26.63 0.51
C VAL A 120 -18.70 26.78 2.02
N ASN A 121 -18.05 27.75 2.68
CA ASN A 121 -18.26 27.99 4.11
C ASN A 121 -19.62 28.63 4.41
N LEU A 122 -20.10 29.53 3.55
CA LEU A 122 -21.47 30.05 3.67
C LEU A 122 -22.50 28.91 3.55
N LEU A 123 -22.33 28.02 2.56
CA LEU A 123 -23.18 26.83 2.43
C LEU A 123 -23.10 25.91 3.64
N ARG A 124 -21.90 25.67 4.16
CA ARG A 124 -21.69 24.87 5.36
C ARG A 124 -22.54 25.37 6.53
N VAL A 125 -22.50 26.67 6.83
CA VAL A 125 -23.26 27.22 7.97
C VAL A 125 -24.77 27.19 7.73
N ILE A 126 -25.24 27.39 6.49
CA ILE A 126 -26.66 27.22 6.11
C ILE A 126 -27.11 25.78 6.38
N LEU A 127 -26.31 24.79 5.96
CA LEU A 127 -26.60 23.37 6.16
C LEU A 127 -26.54 22.95 7.63
N GLN A 128 -25.57 23.46 8.40
CA GLN A 128 -25.48 23.22 9.84
C GLN A 128 -26.69 23.77 10.60
N ASN A 129 -27.21 24.92 10.17
CA ASN A 129 -28.45 25.50 10.71
C ASN A 129 -29.73 24.84 10.15
N ARG A 130 -29.59 23.87 9.23
CA ARG A 130 -30.70 23.15 8.57
C ARG A 130 -31.72 24.09 7.90
N ASN A 131 -31.25 25.22 7.38
CA ASN A 131 -32.12 26.19 6.73
C ASN A 131 -32.26 25.91 5.23
N VAL A 132 -33.30 25.15 4.89
CA VAL A 132 -33.60 24.72 3.51
C VAL A 132 -33.94 25.90 2.61
N GLU A 133 -34.73 26.87 3.10
CA GLU A 133 -35.12 28.05 2.32
C GLU A 133 -33.88 28.83 1.89
N HIS A 134 -32.97 29.09 2.83
CA HIS A 134 -31.73 29.81 2.57
C HIS A 134 -30.79 29.06 1.62
N PHE A 135 -30.74 27.72 1.69
CA PHE A 135 -30.02 26.93 0.70
C PHE A 135 -30.62 27.10 -0.70
N ASN A 136 -31.94 27.00 -0.83
CA ASN A 136 -32.64 27.11 -2.11
C ASN A 136 -32.53 28.53 -2.71
N ILE A 137 -32.52 29.59 -1.87
CA ILE A 137 -32.25 30.97 -2.30
C ILE A 137 -30.83 31.07 -2.87
N LEU A 138 -29.82 30.56 -2.15
CA LEU A 138 -28.44 30.58 -2.60
C LEU A 138 -28.28 29.85 -3.94
N MET A 139 -28.86 28.65 -4.06
CA MET A 139 -28.86 27.91 -5.32
C MET A 139 -29.51 28.72 -6.42
N LYS A 140 -30.75 29.20 -6.24
CA LYS A 140 -31.42 30.04 -7.24
C LYS A 140 -30.54 31.22 -7.69
N SER A 141 -29.92 31.94 -6.76
CA SER A 141 -28.99 33.03 -7.08
C SER A 141 -27.77 32.57 -7.89
N LEU A 142 -27.16 31.42 -7.55
CA LEU A 142 -26.07 30.84 -8.35
C LEU A 142 -26.53 30.49 -9.77
N LYS A 143 -27.75 29.96 -9.95
CA LYS A 143 -28.30 29.63 -11.27
C LYS A 143 -28.36 30.85 -12.17
N GLU A 144 -28.88 31.94 -11.62
CA GLU A 144 -29.05 33.22 -12.32
C GLU A 144 -27.70 33.89 -12.63
N THR A 145 -26.73 33.79 -11.71
CA THR A 145 -25.52 34.62 -11.73
C THR A 145 -24.23 33.90 -12.13
N MET A 146 -24.20 32.57 -12.18
CA MET A 146 -22.97 31.80 -12.41
C MET A 146 -23.12 30.76 -13.53
N PHE A 147 -24.20 29.98 -13.52
CA PHE A 147 -24.33 28.79 -14.36
C PHE A 147 -25.01 29.02 -15.74
N ASN A 148 -25.45 30.25 -16.04
CA ASN A 148 -26.08 30.63 -17.33
C ASN A 148 -25.10 31.10 -18.42
N SER A 149 -23.80 31.22 -18.13
CA SER A 149 -22.80 31.69 -19.12
C SER A 149 -22.22 30.50 -19.88
N SER A 150 -22.26 30.57 -21.21
CA SER A 150 -21.77 29.60 -22.21
C SER A 150 -20.24 29.45 -22.26
N PHE A 151 -19.55 29.54 -21.12
CA PHE A 151 -18.15 29.17 -21.03
C PHE A 151 -18.07 27.65 -21.06
N ASP A 152 -17.81 27.12 -22.26
CA ASP A 152 -17.91 25.70 -22.66
C ASP A 152 -16.95 24.75 -21.94
N GLU A 153 -16.04 25.26 -21.11
CA GLU A 153 -15.19 24.45 -20.24
C GLU A 153 -15.53 24.75 -18.79
N ALA A 154 -16.34 23.89 -18.17
CA ALA A 154 -16.51 23.92 -16.73
C ALA A 154 -15.14 23.68 -16.06
N LYS A 155 -14.57 24.75 -15.50
CA LYS A 155 -13.27 24.71 -14.83
C LYS A 155 -13.29 23.77 -13.62
N LYS A 156 -12.13 23.16 -13.32
CA LYS A 156 -11.89 22.18 -12.24
C LYS A 156 -12.66 22.49 -10.94
N TYR A 157 -12.60 23.74 -10.44
CA TYR A 157 -13.26 24.13 -9.19
C TYR A 157 -14.79 24.12 -9.24
N ARG A 158 -15.42 24.30 -10.41
CA ARG A 158 -16.87 24.18 -10.57
C ARG A 158 -17.33 22.74 -10.34
N TYR A 159 -16.61 21.76 -10.89
CA TYR A 159 -16.88 20.36 -10.60
C TYR A 159 -16.64 20.03 -9.14
N TYR A 160 -15.53 20.50 -8.57
CA TYR A 160 -15.20 20.28 -7.16
C TYR A 160 -16.27 20.80 -6.23
N PHE A 161 -16.76 22.02 -6.51
CA PHE A 161 -17.81 22.65 -5.73
C PHE A 161 -19.09 21.83 -5.79
N SER A 162 -19.55 21.50 -7.00
CA SER A 162 -20.78 20.72 -7.18
C SER A 162 -20.68 19.34 -6.51
N LEU A 163 -19.58 18.60 -6.73
CA LEU A 163 -19.38 17.29 -6.12
C LEU A 163 -19.28 17.36 -4.60
N THR A 164 -18.52 18.31 -4.05
CA THR A 164 -18.36 18.49 -2.60
C THR A 164 -19.70 18.72 -1.90
N ILE A 165 -20.49 19.68 -2.39
CA ILE A 165 -21.78 20.01 -1.76
C ILE A 165 -22.79 18.89 -1.99
N TYR A 166 -22.85 18.32 -3.19
CA TYR A 166 -23.76 17.22 -3.50
C TYR A 166 -23.47 15.98 -2.64
N PHE A 167 -22.20 15.60 -2.51
CA PHE A 167 -21.78 14.44 -1.73
C PHE A 167 -22.01 14.66 -0.24
N TRP A 168 -21.77 15.88 0.26
CA TRP A 168 -22.12 16.18 1.64
C TRP A 168 -23.63 16.04 1.91
N LEU A 169 -24.49 16.49 1.00
CA LEU A 169 -25.94 16.31 1.12
C LEU A 169 -26.35 14.83 1.09
N LEU A 170 -25.78 14.03 0.19
CA LEU A 170 -26.01 12.58 0.16
C LEU A 170 -25.60 11.91 1.47
N TYR A 171 -24.45 12.31 2.03
CA TYR A 171 -23.99 11.78 3.30
C TYR A 171 -24.89 12.21 4.47
N LEU A 172 -25.32 13.48 4.53
CA LEU A 172 -26.29 13.95 5.52
C LEU A 172 -27.63 13.22 5.42
N TYR A 173 -28.07 12.90 4.20
CA TYR A 173 -29.27 12.11 3.94
C TYR A 173 -29.11 10.67 4.46
N ASN A 174 -27.95 10.03 4.22
CA ASN A 174 -27.62 8.71 4.78
C ASN A 174 -27.72 8.71 6.31
N GLN A 175 -27.22 9.76 6.95
CA GLN A 175 -27.22 9.94 8.40
C GLN A 175 -28.59 10.42 8.94
N LYS A 176 -29.63 10.47 8.09
CA LYS A 176 -30.99 10.90 8.43
C LYS A 176 -31.03 12.29 9.08
N LYS A 177 -30.07 13.17 8.74
CA LYS A 177 -29.97 14.54 9.27
C LYS A 177 -30.76 15.55 8.43
N ILE A 178 -31.03 15.22 7.16
CA ILE A 178 -31.80 16.03 6.22
C ILE A 178 -32.78 15.17 5.42
N ASP A 179 -33.82 15.80 4.88
CA ASP A 179 -34.63 15.24 3.78
C ASP A 179 -34.15 15.87 2.47
N ILE A 180 -33.49 15.06 1.63
CA ILE A 180 -32.85 15.54 0.41
C ILE A 180 -33.85 16.09 -0.62
N SER A 181 -35.13 15.70 -0.56
CA SER A 181 -36.18 16.14 -1.49
C SER A 181 -36.53 17.63 -1.35
N GLN A 182 -36.18 18.24 -0.22
CA GLN A 182 -36.48 19.65 0.07
C GLN A 182 -35.43 20.62 -0.51
N TYR A 183 -34.28 20.09 -0.96
CA TYR A 183 -33.14 20.86 -1.46
C TYR A 183 -33.17 20.93 -2.99
N ASP A 184 -32.98 22.12 -3.56
CA ASP A 184 -32.83 22.31 -5.00
C ASP A 184 -31.43 21.87 -5.45
N LEU A 185 -31.35 20.64 -5.96
CA LEU A 185 -30.11 20.05 -6.46
C LEU A 185 -29.82 20.40 -7.93
N SER A 186 -30.71 21.12 -8.61
CA SER A 186 -30.66 21.28 -10.07
C SER A 186 -29.33 21.86 -10.57
N ILE A 187 -28.69 22.72 -9.79
CA ILE A 187 -27.39 23.33 -10.15
C ILE A 187 -26.22 22.40 -9.86
N LEU A 188 -26.29 21.67 -8.75
CA LEU A 188 -25.28 20.69 -8.39
C LEU A 188 -25.28 19.53 -9.39
N GLU A 189 -26.45 19.19 -9.94
CA GLU A 189 -26.59 18.19 -11.00
C GLU A 189 -26.37 18.78 -12.41
N ASN A 190 -26.43 20.10 -12.61
CA ASN A 190 -26.19 20.75 -13.91
C ASN A 190 -24.77 20.49 -14.48
N ILE A 191 -23.77 20.22 -13.63
CA ILE A 191 -22.44 19.78 -14.11
C ILE A 191 -22.49 18.46 -14.89
N LEU A 192 -23.62 17.76 -14.83
CA LEU A 192 -23.91 16.49 -15.50
C LEU A 192 -24.80 16.65 -16.74
N ASN A 193 -25.10 17.87 -17.18
CA ASN A 193 -26.00 18.08 -18.32
C ASN A 193 -25.45 17.57 -19.66
N THR A 194 -26.39 17.06 -20.48
CA THR A 194 -26.37 16.45 -21.84
C THR A 194 -25.25 15.47 -22.22
N ASN A 195 -24.02 15.60 -21.72
CA ASN A 195 -22.86 14.83 -22.18
C ASN A 195 -22.18 14.04 -21.04
N ILE A 196 -22.88 13.74 -19.93
CA ILE A 196 -22.29 13.01 -18.79
C ILE A 196 -21.64 11.69 -19.21
N TYR A 197 -22.25 10.95 -20.14
CA TYR A 197 -21.73 9.67 -20.63
C TYR A 197 -20.53 9.83 -21.59
N GLU A 198 -20.41 10.98 -22.25
CA GLU A 198 -19.22 11.33 -23.05
C GLU A 198 -18.07 11.78 -22.16
N LYS A 199 -18.37 12.42 -21.02
CA LYS A 199 -17.40 12.95 -20.05
C LYS A 199 -17.18 12.01 -18.84
N LYS A 200 -17.64 10.78 -18.88
CA LYS A 200 -17.63 9.85 -17.73
C LYS A 200 -16.23 9.61 -17.14
N GLU A 201 -15.20 9.42 -17.96
CA GLU A 201 -13.82 9.25 -17.47
C GLU A 201 -13.27 10.55 -16.89
N TYR A 202 -13.64 11.70 -17.47
CA TYR A 202 -13.27 13.01 -16.93
C TYR A 202 -13.91 13.25 -15.56
N ILE A 203 -15.20 12.94 -15.38
CA ILE A 203 -15.89 13.05 -14.09
C ILE A 203 -15.25 12.12 -13.06
N PHE A 204 -14.94 10.88 -13.46
CA PHE A 204 -14.27 9.91 -12.61
C PHE A 204 -12.89 10.41 -12.17
N ASN A 205 -12.05 10.89 -13.09
CA ASN A 205 -10.75 11.48 -12.77
C ASN A 205 -10.89 12.73 -11.88
N THR A 206 -11.88 13.56 -12.15
CA THR A 206 -12.14 14.78 -11.37
C THR A 206 -12.46 14.46 -9.92
N TYR A 207 -13.17 13.37 -9.63
CA TYR A 207 -13.38 12.90 -8.26
C TYR A 207 -12.06 12.53 -7.56
N TYR A 208 -11.18 11.78 -8.22
CA TYR A 208 -9.89 11.42 -7.63
C TYR A 208 -8.96 12.61 -7.49
N ASP A 209 -9.03 13.59 -8.38
CA ASP A 209 -8.30 14.84 -8.23
C ASP A 209 -8.86 15.67 -7.06
N LEU A 210 -10.18 15.67 -6.86
CA LEU A 210 -10.81 16.30 -5.70
C LEU A 210 -10.32 15.67 -4.39
N LEU A 211 -10.29 14.34 -4.29
CA LEU A 211 -9.79 13.64 -3.10
C LEU A 211 -8.37 14.10 -2.72
N ASP A 212 -7.44 14.11 -3.68
CA ASP A 212 -6.06 14.54 -3.42
C ASP A 212 -5.98 16.00 -3.00
N GLU A 213 -6.75 16.89 -3.63
CA GLU A 213 -6.77 18.31 -3.28
C GLU A 213 -7.34 18.55 -1.87
N VAL A 214 -8.33 17.75 -1.48
CA VAL A 214 -8.93 17.78 -0.14
C VAL A 214 -7.95 17.30 0.92
N ASP A 215 -7.19 16.23 0.65
CA ASP A 215 -6.09 15.79 1.51
C ASP A 215 -5.00 16.87 1.62
N ASN A 216 -4.77 17.62 0.54
CA ASN A 216 -3.97 18.85 0.52
C ASN A 216 -4.72 20.07 1.06
N GLY A 217 -5.79 19.89 1.83
CA GLY A 217 -6.53 20.95 2.50
C GLY A 217 -7.25 21.89 1.53
N LEU A 218 -7.95 21.40 0.51
CA LEU A 218 -8.89 22.20 -0.28
C LEU A 218 -10.10 22.62 0.58
N TRP A 219 -10.37 23.92 0.60
CA TRP A 219 -11.51 24.58 1.27
C TRP A 219 -11.75 24.24 2.75
N GLY A 220 -10.83 23.54 3.41
CA GLY A 220 -10.98 23.14 4.80
C GLY A 220 -12.13 22.16 5.04
N ILE A 221 -12.53 21.39 4.03
CA ILE A 221 -13.63 20.43 4.20
C ILE A 221 -13.27 19.25 5.10
N ALA A 222 -11.97 19.01 5.32
CA ALA A 222 -11.47 18.10 6.35
C ALA A 222 -11.88 18.50 7.78
N ASP A 223 -12.20 19.78 8.00
CA ASP A 223 -12.68 20.28 9.29
C ASP A 223 -14.23 20.24 9.39
N TRP A 224 -14.93 19.56 8.46
CA TRP A 224 -16.39 19.38 8.50
C TRP A 224 -16.77 18.21 9.40
N TYR A 225 -17.80 18.41 10.21
CA TYR A 225 -18.25 17.43 11.19
C TYR A 225 -19.77 17.37 11.20
N LEU A 226 -20.31 16.16 11.39
CA LEU A 226 -21.74 15.94 11.60
C LEU A 226 -22.20 16.54 12.93
N GLU A 227 -21.41 16.31 13.98
CA GLU A 227 -21.65 16.74 15.35
C GLU A 227 -20.37 17.33 15.93
N LYS A 228 -20.51 18.28 16.86
CA LYS A 228 -19.34 18.90 17.49
C LYS A 228 -18.53 17.83 18.21
N PRO A 229 -17.20 17.82 18.07
CA PRO A 229 -16.33 16.91 18.82
C PRO A 229 -16.60 16.97 20.34
N PRO A 230 -16.63 15.82 21.03
CA PRO A 230 -16.68 15.80 22.49
C PRO A 230 -15.41 16.44 23.06
N ILE A 231 -15.55 17.24 24.12
CA ILE A 231 -14.43 17.92 24.77
C ILE A 231 -13.79 16.97 25.79
N GLY A 232 -12.48 16.75 25.70
CA GLY A 232 -11.73 15.94 26.67
C GLY A 232 -11.79 14.43 26.45
N GLU A 233 -12.38 13.97 25.34
CA GLU A 233 -12.51 12.56 25.00
C GLU A 233 -11.79 12.25 23.68
N ALA A 234 -11.24 11.04 23.56
CA ALA A 234 -10.73 10.53 22.31
C ALA A 234 -11.92 10.12 21.42
N TYR A 235 -11.93 10.61 20.18
CA TYR A 235 -12.97 10.29 19.20
C TYR A 235 -12.33 10.08 17.82
N PHE A 236 -13.03 9.37 16.95
CA PHE A 236 -12.66 9.28 15.54
C PHE A 236 -13.31 10.43 14.79
N ALA A 237 -12.48 11.32 14.23
CA ALA A 237 -12.97 12.40 13.40
C ALA A 237 -13.49 11.86 12.07
N LEU A 238 -14.60 12.42 11.60
CA LEU A 238 -15.10 12.14 10.25
C LEU A 238 -14.07 12.61 9.22
N THR A 239 -13.57 11.70 8.40
CA THR A 239 -12.62 12.05 7.35
C THR A 239 -13.35 12.33 6.04
N PRO A 240 -12.86 13.27 5.20
CA PRO A 240 -13.40 13.48 3.86
C PRO A 240 -13.49 12.22 3.03
N ARG A 241 -12.47 11.36 3.12
CA ARG A 241 -12.41 10.10 2.38
C ARG A 241 -13.61 9.20 2.69
N THR A 242 -14.11 9.19 3.93
CA THR A 242 -15.30 8.41 4.30
C THR A 242 -16.55 8.89 3.56
N TRP A 243 -16.89 10.17 3.67
CA TRP A 243 -18.16 10.65 3.11
C TRP A 243 -18.08 10.90 1.59
N LEU A 244 -16.92 11.30 1.06
CA LEU A 244 -16.71 11.45 -0.39
C LEU A 244 -16.80 10.10 -1.10
N SER A 245 -16.15 9.04 -0.59
CA SER A 245 -16.20 7.70 -1.19
C SER A 245 -17.60 7.11 -1.16
N PHE A 246 -18.27 7.15 -0.01
CA PHE A 246 -19.66 6.73 0.12
C PHE A 246 -20.55 7.40 -0.94
N SER A 247 -20.51 8.73 -0.99
CA SER A 247 -21.36 9.50 -1.89
C SER A 247 -20.96 9.35 -3.35
N PHE A 248 -19.69 9.08 -3.66
CA PHE A 248 -19.26 8.77 -5.01
C PHE A 248 -19.84 7.43 -5.48
N VAL A 249 -19.87 6.40 -4.64
CA VAL A 249 -20.53 5.12 -5.00
C VAL A 249 -22.02 5.34 -5.26
N VAL A 250 -22.72 6.04 -4.37
CA VAL A 250 -24.13 6.42 -4.57
C VAL A 250 -24.32 7.17 -5.90
N PHE A 251 -23.42 8.11 -6.20
CA PHE A 251 -23.43 8.86 -7.44
C PHE A 251 -23.24 7.97 -8.69
N LEU A 252 -22.26 7.06 -8.66
CA LEU A 252 -21.99 6.12 -9.77
C LEU A 252 -23.20 5.24 -10.07
N ILE A 253 -23.92 4.79 -9.03
CA ILE A 253 -25.15 3.98 -9.16
C ILE A 253 -26.29 4.83 -9.71
N LYS A 254 -26.56 5.99 -9.10
CA LYS A 254 -27.68 6.88 -9.49
C LYS A 254 -27.61 7.25 -10.97
N PHE A 255 -26.42 7.63 -11.44
CA PHE A 255 -26.21 8.08 -12.81
C PHE A 255 -25.76 6.97 -13.76
N ASN A 256 -25.61 5.74 -13.27
CA ASN A 256 -25.17 4.58 -14.04
C ASN A 256 -23.90 4.86 -14.89
N LEU A 257 -22.97 5.64 -14.35
CA LEU A 257 -21.92 6.31 -15.14
C LEU A 257 -20.98 5.32 -15.84
N LEU A 258 -20.72 4.19 -15.19
CA LEU A 258 -19.72 3.21 -15.62
C LEU A 258 -20.25 2.19 -16.64
N SER A 259 -21.57 2.11 -16.83
CA SER A 259 -22.18 1.11 -17.73
C SER A 259 -22.05 1.45 -19.22
N TYR A 260 -21.58 2.64 -19.57
CA TYR A 260 -21.58 3.16 -20.94
C TYR A 260 -20.19 3.18 -21.59
N ASN A 261 -19.63 2.02 -21.94
CA ASN A 261 -18.31 1.90 -22.60
C ASN A 261 -17.21 2.69 -21.86
N PHE A 262 -17.10 2.50 -20.55
CA PHE A 262 -16.08 3.16 -19.75
C PHE A 262 -14.68 2.69 -20.14
N ASN A 263 -13.83 3.62 -20.57
CA ASN A 263 -12.47 3.31 -21.00
C ASN A 263 -11.47 3.50 -19.85
N ILE A 264 -11.03 2.37 -19.29
CA ILE A 264 -10.04 2.30 -18.22
C ILE A 264 -8.71 2.96 -18.58
N GLU A 265 -8.29 2.96 -19.84
CA GLU A 265 -7.02 3.54 -20.28
C GLU A 265 -7.01 5.08 -20.21
N LYS A 266 -8.19 5.71 -20.13
CA LYS A 266 -8.32 7.18 -19.94
C LYS A 266 -8.37 7.58 -18.46
N VAL A 267 -8.34 6.62 -17.54
CA VAL A 267 -8.34 6.91 -16.10
C VAL A 267 -6.92 7.22 -15.65
N ASN A 268 -6.77 8.31 -14.89
CA ASN A 268 -5.52 8.69 -14.25
C ASN A 268 -5.30 7.80 -13.02
N ILE A 269 -4.63 6.66 -13.22
CA ILE A 269 -4.32 5.71 -12.14
C ILE A 269 -3.40 6.35 -11.11
N LYS A 270 -3.87 6.42 -9.85
CA LYS A 270 -3.10 6.87 -8.69
C LYS A 270 -2.70 5.70 -7.80
N ASP A 271 -1.65 5.85 -7.01
CA ASP A 271 -1.17 4.79 -6.10
C ASP A 271 -2.22 4.33 -5.08
N THR A 272 -3.20 5.18 -4.77
CA THR A 272 -4.32 4.89 -3.88
C THR A 272 -5.27 3.82 -4.44
N PHE A 273 -5.33 3.61 -5.76
CA PHE A 273 -6.23 2.67 -6.43
C PHE A 273 -6.09 1.22 -5.97
N ARG A 274 -4.91 0.84 -5.46
CA ARG A 274 -4.68 -0.51 -4.90
C ARG A 274 -5.62 -0.84 -3.73
N PHE A 275 -6.13 0.18 -3.04
CA PHE A 275 -7.06 0.05 -1.92
C PHE A 275 -8.50 0.42 -2.28
N GLU A 276 -8.73 1.05 -3.44
CA GLU A 276 -10.06 1.57 -3.78
C GLU A 276 -11.09 0.45 -4.00
N LEU A 277 -10.68 -0.73 -4.48
CA LEU A 277 -11.60 -1.86 -4.57
C LEU A 277 -12.20 -2.18 -3.19
N ASP A 278 -11.36 -2.28 -2.15
CA ASP A 278 -11.78 -2.60 -0.80
C ASP A 278 -12.68 -1.48 -0.23
N THR A 279 -12.31 -0.21 -0.45
CA THR A 279 -13.15 0.96 -0.10
C THR A 279 -14.54 0.84 -0.72
N ILE A 280 -14.62 0.57 -2.03
CA ILE A 280 -15.90 0.45 -2.75
C ILE A 280 -16.74 -0.71 -2.22
N GLU A 281 -16.11 -1.83 -1.83
CA GLU A 281 -16.83 -2.94 -1.20
C GLU A 281 -17.43 -2.57 0.15
N GLU A 282 -16.69 -1.85 1.00
CA GLU A 282 -17.19 -1.32 2.27
C GLU A 282 -18.36 -0.36 2.07
N GLU A 283 -18.30 0.52 1.07
CA GLU A 283 -19.39 1.46 0.80
C GLU A 283 -20.66 0.77 0.28
N PHE A 284 -20.53 -0.29 -0.51
CA PHE A 284 -21.70 -1.11 -0.86
C PHE A 284 -22.37 -1.72 0.37
N ILE A 285 -21.59 -2.18 1.35
CA ILE A 285 -22.14 -2.67 2.62
C ILE A 285 -22.89 -1.55 3.35
N ASN A 286 -22.35 -0.32 3.36
CA ASN A 286 -23.00 0.83 3.96
C ASN A 286 -24.33 1.19 3.28
N ILE A 287 -24.37 1.16 1.94
CA ILE A 287 -25.60 1.38 1.16
C ILE A 287 -26.64 0.29 1.45
N GLU A 288 -26.22 -0.97 1.53
CA GLU A 288 -27.10 -2.13 1.75
C GLU A 288 -27.77 -2.14 3.13
N ARG A 289 -27.14 -1.51 4.14
CA ARG A 289 -27.76 -1.35 5.46
C ARG A 289 -29.03 -0.51 5.43
N GLU A 290 -29.14 0.41 4.48
CA GLU A 290 -30.30 1.30 4.30
C GLU A 290 -30.82 1.20 2.86
N LEU A 291 -30.84 -0.03 2.30
CA LEU A 291 -31.13 -0.25 0.88
C LEU A 291 -32.46 0.37 0.44
N ASP A 292 -33.52 0.24 1.24
CA ASP A 292 -34.83 0.82 0.95
C ASP A 292 -34.81 2.34 0.78
N LEU A 293 -33.97 3.03 1.58
CA LEU A 293 -33.77 4.48 1.48
C LEU A 293 -33.15 4.83 0.12
N TRP A 294 -32.14 4.06 -0.26
CA TRP A 294 -31.36 4.30 -1.47
C TRP A 294 -32.09 3.88 -2.74
N LEU A 295 -32.84 2.77 -2.75
CA LEU A 295 -33.66 2.37 -3.90
C LEU A 295 -34.73 3.43 -4.23
N LYS A 296 -35.36 4.03 -3.21
CA LYS A 296 -36.30 5.15 -3.40
C LYS A 296 -35.62 6.38 -4.00
N PHE A 297 -34.39 6.66 -3.59
CA PHE A 297 -33.60 7.78 -4.11
C PHE A 297 -33.11 7.55 -5.55
N PHE A 298 -32.68 6.33 -5.89
CA PHE A 298 -32.17 5.97 -7.21
C PHE A 298 -33.27 5.84 -8.27
N TYR A 299 -34.37 5.17 -7.91
CA TYR A 299 -35.29 4.59 -8.89
C TYR A 299 -36.75 4.93 -8.58
N HIS A 300 -37.01 6.16 -8.18
CA HIS A 300 -38.36 6.62 -7.84
C HIS A 300 -39.39 6.18 -8.90
N ASN A 301 -40.38 5.37 -8.50
CA ASN A 301 -41.46 4.81 -9.33
C ASN A 301 -41.05 3.80 -10.42
N ILE A 302 -39.94 3.08 -10.26
CA ILE A 302 -39.54 1.98 -11.16
C ILE A 302 -39.83 0.62 -10.48
N GLU A 303 -40.29 -0.37 -11.22
CA GLU A 303 -40.42 -1.76 -10.74
C GLU A 303 -39.09 -2.53 -10.90
N ASN A 304 -38.82 -3.53 -10.05
CA ASN A 304 -37.58 -4.34 -10.04
C ASN A 304 -36.28 -3.59 -9.67
N THR A 305 -36.38 -2.56 -8.83
CA THR A 305 -35.25 -1.70 -8.41
C THR A 305 -34.07 -2.46 -7.80
N GLU A 306 -34.32 -3.51 -7.00
CA GLU A 306 -33.26 -4.36 -6.42
C GLU A 306 -32.41 -5.06 -7.48
N LYS A 307 -33.04 -5.52 -8.57
CA LYS A 307 -32.34 -6.21 -9.66
C LYS A 307 -31.44 -5.23 -10.41
N ILE A 308 -31.94 -4.02 -10.68
CA ILE A 308 -31.18 -2.95 -11.34
C ILE A 308 -29.99 -2.54 -10.46
N TYR A 309 -30.22 -2.34 -9.15
CA TYR A 309 -29.15 -2.07 -8.19
C TYR A 309 -28.06 -3.15 -8.20
N THR A 310 -28.46 -4.43 -8.18
CA THR A 310 -27.53 -5.56 -8.20
C THR A 310 -26.68 -5.58 -9.47
N GLU A 311 -27.27 -5.27 -10.62
CA GLU A 311 -26.56 -5.15 -11.89
C GLU A 311 -25.55 -4.00 -11.88
N TYR A 312 -25.95 -2.81 -11.42
CA TYR A 312 -25.06 -1.64 -11.37
C TYR A 312 -23.94 -1.83 -10.35
N LYS A 313 -24.24 -2.41 -9.18
CA LYS A 313 -23.23 -2.82 -8.20
C LYS A 313 -22.18 -3.72 -8.83
N LYS A 314 -22.60 -4.73 -9.60
CA LYS A 314 -21.69 -5.64 -10.30
C LYS A 314 -20.80 -4.89 -11.29
N ILE A 315 -21.37 -4.01 -12.11
CA ILE A 315 -20.62 -3.22 -13.10
C ILE A 315 -19.57 -2.35 -12.42
N VAL A 316 -19.93 -1.64 -11.35
CA VAL A 316 -18.98 -0.83 -10.58
C VAL A 316 -17.83 -1.70 -10.05
N LYS A 317 -18.13 -2.83 -9.40
CA LYS A 317 -17.11 -3.76 -8.90
C LYS A 317 -16.20 -4.28 -10.01
N ASP A 318 -16.76 -4.68 -11.14
CA ASP A 318 -16.02 -5.22 -12.28
C ASP A 318 -15.07 -4.15 -12.87
N ILE A 319 -15.48 -2.88 -12.92
CA ILE A 319 -14.61 -1.78 -13.38
C ILE A 319 -13.48 -1.51 -12.38
N TYR A 320 -13.76 -1.48 -11.07
CA TYR A 320 -12.70 -1.30 -10.06
C TYR A 320 -11.71 -2.47 -10.02
N LEU A 321 -12.17 -3.70 -10.24
CA LEU A 321 -11.30 -4.86 -10.41
C LEU A 321 -10.41 -4.72 -11.66
N GLN A 322 -10.98 -4.27 -12.78
CA GLN A 322 -10.21 -4.02 -13.99
C GLN A 322 -9.19 -2.89 -13.81
N LEU A 323 -9.54 -1.81 -13.10
CA LEU A 323 -8.62 -0.72 -12.76
C LEU A 323 -7.45 -1.22 -11.90
N LYS A 324 -7.72 -2.04 -10.89
CA LYS A 324 -6.68 -2.68 -10.05
C LYS A 324 -5.73 -3.53 -10.90
N ASN A 325 -6.28 -4.37 -11.79
CA ASN A 325 -5.49 -5.21 -12.69
C ASN A 325 -4.70 -4.37 -13.70
N TYR A 326 -5.26 -3.27 -14.19
CA TYR A 326 -4.60 -2.35 -15.11
C TYR A 326 -3.43 -1.63 -14.44
N GLN A 327 -3.60 -1.15 -13.20
CA GLN A 327 -2.53 -0.58 -12.38
C GLN A 327 -1.40 -1.60 -12.16
N GLU A 328 -1.75 -2.81 -11.77
CA GLU A 328 -0.77 -3.88 -11.57
C GLU A 328 -0.01 -4.18 -12.87
N LYS A 329 -0.71 -4.24 -14.01
CA LYS A 329 -0.09 -4.42 -15.32
C LYS A 329 0.89 -3.30 -15.64
N GLN A 330 0.50 -2.03 -15.48
CA GLN A 330 1.40 -0.90 -15.70
C GLN A 330 2.64 -0.95 -14.81
N PHE A 331 2.45 -1.30 -13.53
CA PHE A 331 3.56 -1.45 -12.58
C PHE A 331 4.52 -2.58 -13.00
N LEU A 332 3.99 -3.75 -13.34
CA LEU A 332 4.80 -4.89 -13.76
C LEU A 332 5.50 -4.64 -15.10
N THR A 333 4.87 -3.96 -16.06
CA THR A 333 5.52 -3.57 -17.32
C THR A 333 6.78 -2.74 -17.07
N LYS A 334 6.72 -1.74 -16.17
CA LYS A 334 7.91 -0.94 -15.82
C LYS A 334 9.04 -1.79 -15.21
N ILE A 335 8.68 -2.78 -14.38
CA ILE A 335 9.63 -3.74 -13.81
C ILE A 335 10.26 -4.61 -14.90
N ILE A 336 9.45 -5.12 -15.83
CA ILE A 336 9.88 -5.97 -16.95
C ILE A 336 10.86 -5.24 -17.87
N GLU A 337 10.57 -3.98 -18.17
CA GLU A 337 11.42 -3.13 -19.02
C GLU A 337 12.76 -2.76 -18.36
N THR A 338 12.86 -2.90 -17.03
CA THR A 338 14.09 -2.61 -16.30
C THR A 338 15.06 -3.81 -16.37
N PRO A 339 16.29 -3.64 -16.87
CA PRO A 339 17.26 -4.74 -16.95
C PRO A 339 17.66 -5.22 -15.55
N LEU A 340 17.96 -6.51 -15.43
CA LEU A 340 18.50 -7.05 -14.17
C LEU A 340 19.83 -6.38 -13.82
N SER A 341 19.97 -6.04 -12.54
CA SER A 341 21.17 -5.45 -11.97
C SER A 341 22.18 -6.53 -11.63
N LYS A 342 23.39 -6.40 -12.19
CA LYS A 342 24.52 -7.26 -11.84
C LYS A 342 24.87 -7.14 -10.35
N ALA A 343 24.86 -5.94 -9.80
CA ALA A 343 25.16 -5.70 -8.39
C ALA A 343 24.15 -6.43 -7.48
N LYS A 344 22.85 -6.36 -7.78
CA LYS A 344 21.82 -7.08 -7.00
C LYS A 344 21.95 -8.60 -7.11
N ILE A 345 22.30 -9.10 -8.29
CA ILE A 345 22.58 -10.53 -8.49
C ILE A 345 23.82 -10.95 -7.69
N GLU A 346 24.87 -10.15 -7.67
CA GLU A 346 26.09 -10.41 -6.88
C GLU A 346 25.81 -10.38 -5.38
N ASP A 347 25.08 -9.38 -4.88
CA ASP A 347 24.65 -9.29 -3.48
C ASP A 347 23.88 -10.55 -3.06
N PHE A 348 22.92 -10.97 -3.88
CA PHE A 348 22.16 -12.19 -3.66
C PHE A 348 23.05 -13.43 -3.68
N THR A 349 23.94 -13.54 -4.67
CA THR A 349 24.88 -14.66 -4.83
C THR A 349 25.78 -14.79 -3.62
N ASN A 350 26.31 -13.67 -3.12
CA ASN A 350 27.13 -13.63 -1.91
C ASN A 350 26.33 -14.04 -0.67
N ALA A 351 25.12 -13.51 -0.48
CA ALA A 351 24.28 -13.86 0.66
C ALA A 351 23.90 -15.34 0.69
N VAL A 352 23.52 -15.92 -0.46
CA VAL A 352 23.25 -17.35 -0.60
C VAL A 352 24.51 -18.18 -0.36
N GLY A 353 25.62 -17.79 -0.99
CA GLY A 353 26.91 -18.47 -0.88
C GLY A 353 27.45 -18.50 0.56
N ASP A 354 27.31 -17.40 1.29
CA ASP A 354 27.71 -17.30 2.70
C ASP A 354 26.86 -18.21 3.59
N LEU A 355 25.54 -18.22 3.39
CA LEU A 355 24.65 -19.11 4.13
C LEU A 355 24.89 -20.58 3.76
N PHE A 356 25.18 -20.88 2.50
CA PHE A 356 25.61 -22.21 2.08
C PHE A 356 26.89 -22.63 2.83
N ASN A 357 27.95 -21.82 2.78
CA ASN A 357 29.23 -22.12 3.43
C ASN A 357 29.07 -22.34 4.94
N LYS A 358 28.25 -21.54 5.62
CA LYS A 358 27.98 -21.66 7.07
C LYS A 358 27.21 -22.93 7.46
N ASN A 359 26.48 -23.53 6.52
CA ASN A 359 25.61 -24.69 6.79
C ASN A 359 26.08 -25.98 6.10
N ALA A 360 27.06 -25.92 5.20
CA ALA A 360 27.61 -27.06 4.46
C ALA A 360 28.60 -27.87 5.32
N ILE A 361 28.09 -28.51 6.38
CA ILE A 361 28.87 -29.26 7.36
C ILE A 361 29.77 -30.30 6.70
N ILE A 362 29.21 -31.19 5.86
CA ILE A 362 29.98 -32.30 5.27
C ILE A 362 31.11 -31.82 4.35
N PRO A 363 30.85 -30.97 3.33
CA PRO A 363 31.93 -30.45 2.49
C PRO A 363 33.04 -29.77 3.31
N ASN A 364 32.68 -28.95 4.30
CA ASN A 364 33.68 -28.21 5.10
C ASN A 364 34.52 -29.13 5.98
N ILE A 365 33.92 -30.14 6.62
CA ILE A 365 34.66 -31.15 7.40
C ILE A 365 35.63 -31.90 6.49
N LEU A 366 35.17 -32.38 5.33
CA LEU A 366 36.02 -33.15 4.41
C LEU A 366 37.16 -32.31 3.82
N LYS A 367 36.93 -31.01 3.56
CA LYS A 367 38.00 -30.07 3.17
C LYS A 367 39.04 -29.90 4.27
N TYR A 368 38.61 -29.70 5.52
CA TYR A 368 39.51 -29.54 6.67
C TYR A 368 40.46 -30.74 6.82
N PHE A 369 39.95 -31.95 6.63
CA PHE A 369 40.76 -33.17 6.72
C PHE A 369 41.48 -33.57 5.41
N GLY A 370 41.46 -32.72 4.37
CA GLY A 370 42.18 -32.96 3.12
C GLY A 370 41.63 -34.14 2.31
N ARG A 371 40.33 -34.43 2.40
CA ARG A 371 39.66 -35.57 1.75
C ARG A 371 38.88 -35.20 0.49
N VAL A 372 38.98 -33.95 0.07
CA VAL A 372 38.33 -33.43 -1.14
C VAL A 372 39.28 -33.47 -2.33
N ASN A 373 38.82 -34.08 -3.41
CA ASN A 373 39.43 -34.03 -4.72
C ASN A 373 38.63 -33.08 -5.63
N TYR A 374 39.30 -32.09 -6.20
CA TYR A 374 38.67 -31.14 -7.11
C TYR A 374 38.72 -31.64 -8.55
N ALA A 375 37.61 -31.50 -9.28
CA ALA A 375 37.50 -31.91 -10.68
C ALA A 375 36.77 -30.85 -11.50
N ASN A 376 37.06 -30.77 -12.80
CA ASN A 376 36.32 -29.87 -13.71
C ASN A 376 34.86 -30.31 -13.82
N ASN A 377 33.93 -29.35 -13.91
CA ASN A 377 32.50 -29.62 -14.12
C ASN A 377 32.25 -30.48 -15.37
N ILE A 378 31.34 -31.46 -15.23
CA ILE A 378 30.88 -32.36 -16.29
C ILE A 378 29.37 -32.09 -16.51
N VAL A 379 28.94 -31.92 -17.76
CA VAL A 379 27.59 -31.47 -18.12
C VAL A 379 26.54 -32.53 -17.80
N GLU A 380 26.85 -33.80 -18.07
CA GLU A 380 25.97 -34.97 -17.93
C GLU A 380 25.61 -35.27 -16.46
N LYS A 381 26.36 -34.70 -15.52
CA LYS A 381 26.15 -34.96 -14.10
C LYS A 381 25.20 -33.93 -13.48
N ASN A 382 24.09 -34.43 -12.94
CA ASN A 382 23.14 -33.63 -12.18
C ASN A 382 23.75 -33.17 -10.85
N GLY A 383 23.50 -31.90 -10.49
CA GLY A 383 23.85 -31.36 -9.18
C GLY A 383 22.73 -31.57 -8.17
N LEU A 384 23.06 -31.46 -6.89
CA LEU A 384 22.10 -31.42 -5.79
C LEU A 384 21.77 -29.96 -5.49
N GLY A 385 20.49 -29.62 -5.37
CA GLY A 385 20.09 -28.27 -4.99
C GLY A 385 18.63 -27.93 -5.28
N GLU A 386 18.34 -26.65 -5.44
CA GLU A 386 16.98 -26.10 -5.58
C GLU A 386 16.80 -25.40 -6.92
N HIS A 387 15.60 -25.57 -7.49
CA HIS A 387 15.12 -24.88 -8.68
C HIS A 387 13.82 -24.19 -8.30
N ILE A 388 13.82 -22.86 -8.28
CA ILE A 388 12.68 -22.06 -7.82
C ILE A 388 12.23 -21.18 -8.97
N ASN A 389 10.93 -21.22 -9.27
CA ASN A 389 10.30 -20.22 -10.12
C ASN A 389 9.57 -19.23 -9.23
N MET A 390 10.05 -18.00 -9.18
CA MET A 390 9.48 -16.95 -8.33
C MET A 390 8.62 -16.01 -9.16
N GLN A 391 7.31 -16.07 -8.95
CA GLN A 391 6.37 -15.25 -9.68
C GLN A 391 6.50 -13.76 -9.32
N LYS A 392 6.47 -12.88 -10.32
CA LYS A 392 6.50 -11.42 -10.19
C LYS A 392 7.67 -10.89 -9.33
N SER A 393 8.79 -11.58 -9.28
CA SER A 393 9.90 -11.31 -8.34
C SER A 393 11.07 -10.54 -8.93
N ARG A 394 11.01 -10.15 -10.21
CA ARG A 394 12.06 -9.38 -10.89
C ARG A 394 12.47 -8.12 -10.15
N PHE A 395 11.55 -7.51 -9.40
CA PHE A 395 11.84 -6.34 -8.55
C PHE A 395 12.97 -6.57 -7.53
N ALA A 396 13.28 -7.81 -7.15
CA ALA A 396 14.35 -8.13 -6.21
C ALA A 396 15.75 -8.05 -6.83
N PHE A 397 15.83 -7.93 -8.15
CA PHE A 397 17.06 -8.04 -8.93
C PHE A 397 17.25 -6.89 -9.91
N ILE A 398 16.53 -5.78 -9.74
CA ILE A 398 16.69 -4.54 -10.52
C ILE A 398 17.18 -3.40 -9.63
N ASP A 399 17.70 -2.34 -10.23
CA ASP A 399 18.04 -1.09 -9.54
C ASP A 399 16.91 -0.06 -9.59
N GLY A 400 16.99 0.97 -8.75
CA GLY A 400 16.08 2.13 -8.75
C GLY A 400 14.86 1.98 -7.85
N ASP A 401 13.85 2.81 -8.12
CA ASP A 401 12.68 3.01 -7.23
C ASP A 401 11.77 1.78 -7.12
N TYR A 402 11.88 0.84 -8.06
CA TYR A 402 11.10 -0.40 -8.07
C TYR A 402 11.80 -1.55 -7.32
N TYR A 403 13.03 -1.37 -6.86
CA TYR A 403 13.76 -2.39 -6.12
C TYR A 403 13.08 -2.69 -4.77
N GLN A 404 12.85 -3.97 -4.47
CA GLN A 404 12.41 -4.40 -3.15
C GLN A 404 13.12 -5.70 -2.73
N SER A 405 13.67 -5.72 -1.51
CA SER A 405 14.28 -6.93 -0.96
C SER A 405 13.22 -7.98 -0.59
N ILE A 406 13.39 -9.22 -1.02
CA ILE A 406 12.54 -10.34 -0.59
C ILE A 406 13.19 -11.02 0.63
N ILE A 407 12.50 -10.95 1.77
CA ILE A 407 12.96 -11.58 3.02
C ILE A 407 12.98 -13.11 2.84
N GLY A 408 14.04 -13.76 3.35
CA GLY A 408 14.19 -15.21 3.32
C GLY A 408 14.67 -15.78 1.98
N LEU A 409 14.92 -14.93 0.98
CA LEU A 409 15.41 -15.38 -0.31
C LEU A 409 16.84 -15.94 -0.22
N SER A 410 17.68 -15.37 0.65
CA SER A 410 19.04 -15.85 0.90
C SER A 410 19.08 -17.22 1.62
N ASP A 411 18.02 -17.59 2.36
CA ASP A 411 17.95 -18.85 3.11
C ASP A 411 18.00 -20.09 2.20
N ILE A 412 17.82 -19.93 0.89
CA ILE A 412 18.01 -21.01 -0.09
C ILE A 412 19.40 -21.65 0.07
N GLY A 413 20.44 -20.85 0.33
CA GLY A 413 21.81 -21.37 0.52
C GLY A 413 21.91 -22.36 1.66
N ALA A 414 21.28 -22.04 2.80
CA ALA A 414 21.22 -22.94 3.96
C ALA A 414 20.42 -24.22 3.66
N ARG A 415 19.32 -24.13 2.91
CA ARG A 415 18.51 -25.30 2.52
C ARG A 415 19.29 -26.24 1.60
N VAL A 416 19.97 -25.71 0.58
CA VAL A 416 20.81 -26.51 -0.32
C VAL A 416 21.92 -27.21 0.46
N ALA A 417 22.61 -26.49 1.36
CA ALA A 417 23.63 -27.08 2.23
C ALA A 417 23.09 -28.22 3.09
N ASN A 418 21.91 -28.01 3.72
CA ASN A 418 21.25 -29.03 4.52
C ASN A 418 20.85 -30.25 3.69
N PHE A 419 20.37 -30.06 2.45
CA PHE A 419 20.03 -31.15 1.54
C PHE A 419 21.26 -32.00 1.20
N ILE A 420 22.41 -31.39 0.93
CA ILE A 420 23.67 -32.10 0.66
C ILE A 420 24.13 -32.89 1.88
N ASN A 421 24.06 -32.29 3.08
CA ASN A 421 24.38 -32.99 4.32
C ASN A 421 23.48 -34.22 4.48
N GLN A 422 22.16 -34.07 4.31
CA GLN A 422 21.20 -35.15 4.43
C GLN A 422 21.41 -36.25 3.39
N ASP A 423 21.73 -35.89 2.15
CA ASP A 423 22.01 -36.85 1.08
C ASP A 423 23.24 -37.71 1.42
N PHE A 424 24.33 -37.08 1.88
CA PHE A 424 25.52 -37.80 2.34
C PHE A 424 25.19 -38.85 3.40
N PHE A 425 24.47 -38.47 4.47
CA PHE A 425 24.09 -39.42 5.53
C PHE A 425 23.12 -40.48 5.06
N SER A 426 22.19 -40.13 4.17
CA SER A 426 21.22 -41.07 3.62
C SER A 426 21.89 -42.14 2.76
N GLN A 427 22.88 -41.76 1.96
CA GLN A 427 23.68 -42.69 1.17
C GLN A 427 24.48 -43.65 2.07
N LEU A 428 25.16 -43.13 3.10
CA LEU A 428 25.84 -43.95 4.11
C LEU A 428 24.89 -44.95 4.78
N HIS A 429 23.71 -44.47 5.21
CA HIS A 429 22.76 -45.32 5.93
C HIS A 429 22.19 -46.43 5.03
N ARG A 430 21.90 -46.13 3.75
CA ARG A 430 21.45 -47.14 2.77
C ARG A 430 22.49 -48.21 2.51
N GLN A 431 23.77 -47.85 2.47
CA GLN A 431 24.86 -48.80 2.28
C GLN A 431 25.04 -49.69 3.52
N GLN A 432 24.96 -49.15 4.75
CA GLN A 432 25.02 -49.98 5.96
C GLN A 432 23.82 -50.92 6.12
N ASN A 433 22.60 -50.53 5.72
CA ASN A 433 21.43 -51.41 5.83
C ASN A 433 21.52 -52.68 4.94
N LYS A 434 22.46 -52.73 3.98
CA LYS A 434 22.79 -53.98 3.27
C LYS A 434 23.62 -54.95 4.14
N ASN A 435 24.32 -54.44 5.14
CA ASN A 435 25.19 -55.17 6.07
C ASN A 435 24.69 -55.03 7.53
N ARG A 436 23.66 -55.82 7.88
CA ARG A 436 23.08 -56.08 9.23
C ARG A 436 23.26 -55.00 10.32
N LEU A 437 22.16 -54.31 10.64
CA LEU A 437 21.98 -53.63 11.93
C LEU A 437 22.10 -54.67 13.07
N THR A 438 23.14 -54.56 13.88
CA THR A 438 23.27 -55.36 15.11
C THR A 438 22.44 -54.71 16.21
N THR A 439 21.24 -55.22 16.46
CA THR A 439 20.54 -55.05 17.74
C THR A 439 21.25 -55.92 18.77
N SER A 440 22.21 -55.36 19.49
CA SER A 440 22.81 -56.00 20.66
C SER A 440 22.41 -55.24 21.93
N ASN A 441 22.12 -55.96 23.01
CA ASN A 441 21.81 -55.42 24.34
C ASN A 441 23.04 -54.78 25.05
N GLU A 442 24.09 -54.46 24.30
CA GLU A 442 25.33 -53.93 24.85
C GLU A 442 25.26 -52.41 25.02
N ASN A 443 25.85 -51.89 26.09
CA ASN A 443 26.00 -50.44 26.33
C ASN A 443 26.66 -49.75 25.12
N LEU A 444 26.02 -48.67 24.62
CA LEU A 444 26.45 -47.87 23.47
C LEU A 444 27.94 -47.47 23.53
N VAL A 445 28.44 -47.10 24.71
CA VAL A 445 29.87 -46.75 24.93
C VAL A 445 30.78 -47.91 24.54
N SER A 446 30.43 -49.13 24.95
CA SER A 446 31.20 -50.34 24.64
C SER A 446 31.12 -50.70 23.16
N GLN A 447 29.99 -50.41 22.49
CA GLN A 447 29.84 -50.64 21.06
C GLN A 447 30.72 -49.67 20.23
N ILE A 448 30.76 -48.39 20.62
CA ILE A 448 31.62 -47.38 20.00
C ILE A 448 33.09 -47.73 20.20
N ASP A 449 33.51 -48.02 21.44
CA ASP A 449 34.90 -48.40 21.75
C ASP A 449 35.37 -49.61 20.95
N ARG A 450 34.50 -50.63 20.80
CA ARG A 450 34.81 -51.82 20.01
C ARG A 450 34.99 -51.50 18.54
N PHE A 451 34.11 -50.69 17.97
CA PHE A 451 34.22 -50.27 16.59
C PHE A 451 35.52 -49.48 16.35
N LEU A 452 35.86 -48.55 17.24
CA LEU A 452 37.10 -47.78 17.15
C LEU A 452 38.36 -48.65 17.19
N ARG A 453 38.37 -49.75 17.96
CA ARG A 453 39.48 -50.71 17.99
C ARG A 453 39.61 -51.56 16.71
N GLN A 454 38.54 -51.66 15.92
CA GLN A 454 38.48 -52.42 14.68
C GLN A 454 38.89 -51.60 13.44
N LEU A 455 39.04 -50.28 13.57
CA LEU A 455 39.49 -49.42 12.48
C LEU A 455 40.96 -49.70 12.13
N ASP A 456 41.27 -49.74 10.84
CA ASP A 456 42.62 -49.89 10.33
C ASP A 456 43.51 -48.71 10.77
N LYS A 457 44.80 -48.96 11.02
CA LYS A 457 45.77 -47.89 11.37
C LYS A 457 46.64 -47.53 10.16
N PRO A 458 46.85 -46.23 9.83
CA PRO A 458 46.34 -45.05 10.54
C PRO A 458 44.87 -44.71 10.18
N SER A 459 44.02 -44.53 11.19
CA SER A 459 42.63 -44.05 11.06
C SER A 459 42.49 -42.62 11.58
N ASN A 460 41.49 -41.91 11.08
CA ASN A 460 41.09 -40.60 11.56
C ASN A 460 39.58 -40.61 11.84
N PRO A 461 39.14 -41.15 12.99
CA PRO A 461 37.73 -41.25 13.31
C PRO A 461 37.09 -39.89 13.61
N LEU A 462 35.81 -39.76 13.25
CA LEU A 462 34.90 -38.70 13.65
C LEU A 462 33.60 -39.28 14.17
N ILE A 463 32.99 -38.58 15.12
CA ILE A 463 31.66 -38.88 15.63
C ILE A 463 30.69 -37.78 15.18
N PHE A 464 29.57 -38.16 14.59
CA PHE A 464 28.48 -37.27 14.24
C PHE A 464 27.25 -37.59 15.10
N GLY A 465 26.69 -36.56 15.74
CA GLY A 465 25.48 -36.69 16.55
C GLY A 465 24.92 -35.34 16.97
N ASN A 466 23.64 -35.30 17.36
CA ASN A 466 23.06 -34.11 17.99
C ASN A 466 23.16 -34.18 19.52
N TRP A 467 22.88 -33.06 20.19
CA TRP A 467 22.95 -32.97 21.66
C TRP A 467 22.10 -34.04 22.38
N LYS A 468 20.93 -34.42 21.84
CA LYS A 468 20.08 -35.48 22.42
C LYS A 468 20.72 -36.86 22.29
N SER A 469 21.25 -37.17 21.10
CA SER A 469 21.89 -38.47 20.83
C SER A 469 23.18 -38.63 21.64
N LEU A 470 23.86 -37.51 21.92
CA LEU A 470 25.09 -37.48 22.70
C LEU A 470 24.86 -37.53 24.22
N GLU A 471 23.63 -37.39 24.71
CA GLU A 471 23.31 -37.41 26.14
C GLU A 471 23.75 -38.72 26.82
N ILE A 472 23.62 -39.85 26.12
CA ILE A 472 24.06 -41.17 26.61
C ILE A 472 25.59 -41.26 26.73
N LEU A 473 26.33 -40.42 26.00
CA LEU A 473 27.79 -40.36 26.05
C LEU A 473 28.32 -39.26 26.99
N ARG A 474 27.44 -38.53 27.70
CA ARG A 474 27.78 -37.30 28.43
C ARG A 474 28.98 -37.44 29.38
N ASP A 475 29.07 -38.54 30.12
CA ASP A 475 30.16 -38.80 31.08
C ASP A 475 31.52 -39.09 30.41
N HIS A 476 31.54 -39.22 29.09
CA HIS A 476 32.72 -39.49 28.28
C HIS A 476 33.04 -38.36 27.28
N ILE A 477 32.32 -37.24 27.38
CA ILE A 477 32.49 -36.09 26.50
C ILE A 477 33.27 -34.98 27.20
N GLU A 478 34.36 -34.55 26.57
CA GLU A 478 35.13 -33.37 26.97
C GLU A 478 34.79 -32.20 26.05
N TYR A 479 34.47 -31.03 26.63
CA TYR A 479 34.16 -29.82 25.87
C TYR A 479 35.39 -28.92 25.79
N ASN A 480 35.90 -28.71 24.58
CA ASN A 480 37.07 -27.87 24.31
C ASN A 480 36.87 -27.06 23.03
N SER A 481 37.33 -25.81 23.01
CA SER A 481 37.40 -25.00 21.79
C SER A 481 38.48 -25.56 20.88
N THR A 482 38.14 -25.85 19.62
CA THR A 482 39.11 -26.34 18.62
C THR A 482 38.94 -25.65 17.27
N GLU A 483 39.96 -25.76 16.44
CA GLU A 483 39.97 -25.22 15.08
C GLU A 483 39.17 -26.10 14.08
N ILE A 484 38.72 -27.29 14.50
CA ILE A 484 37.92 -28.19 13.66
C ILE A 484 36.51 -27.58 13.48
N PRO A 485 36.05 -27.34 12.24
CA PRO A 485 34.73 -26.76 12.00
C PRO A 485 33.61 -27.56 12.66
N TYR A 486 32.63 -26.88 13.27
CA TYR A 486 31.44 -27.50 13.89
C TYR A 486 31.73 -28.49 15.04
N CYS A 487 32.96 -28.49 15.58
CA CYS A 487 33.38 -29.32 16.69
C CYS A 487 33.51 -28.50 17.98
N HIS A 488 32.79 -28.92 19.02
CA HIS A 488 32.87 -28.30 20.35
C HIS A 488 33.14 -29.32 21.47
N SER A 489 33.32 -30.59 21.11
CA SER A 489 33.33 -31.69 22.05
C SER A 489 34.09 -32.90 21.51
N PHE A 490 34.65 -33.70 22.41
CA PHE A 490 35.49 -34.85 22.08
C PHE A 490 35.06 -36.08 22.88
N TYR A 491 35.09 -37.25 22.25
CA TYR A 491 34.97 -38.55 22.91
C TYR A 491 36.35 -39.21 22.93
N LYS A 492 37.01 -39.26 24.08
CA LYS A 492 38.37 -39.86 24.22
C LYS A 492 39.33 -39.38 23.13
N THR A 493 39.44 -38.05 22.94
CA THR A 493 40.21 -37.36 21.88
C THR A 493 39.65 -37.40 20.45
N ILE A 494 38.55 -38.12 20.20
CA ILE A 494 37.90 -38.19 18.89
C ILE A 494 36.94 -37.00 18.73
N PRO A 495 37.08 -36.18 17.67
CA PRO A 495 36.22 -35.02 17.48
C PRO A 495 34.75 -35.41 17.28
N ILE A 496 33.84 -34.67 17.91
CA ILE A 496 32.40 -34.82 17.77
C ILE A 496 31.85 -33.61 17.00
N ILE A 497 31.30 -33.88 15.83
CA ILE A 497 30.65 -32.89 14.97
C ILE A 497 29.16 -32.87 15.27
N ASN A 498 28.67 -31.70 15.70
CA ASN A 498 27.27 -31.54 16.07
C ASN A 498 26.39 -31.39 14.82
N ILE A 499 25.40 -32.27 14.65
CA ILE A 499 24.49 -32.25 13.50
C ILE A 499 23.05 -32.27 13.98
N TYR A 500 22.32 -31.18 13.71
CA TYR A 500 20.95 -30.99 14.18
C TYR A 500 19.97 -32.12 13.77
N ASN A 501 20.11 -32.65 12.56
CA ASN A 501 19.16 -33.61 11.96
C ASN A 501 19.35 -35.08 12.39
N PHE A 502 20.26 -35.38 13.33
CA PHE A 502 20.50 -36.73 13.83
C PHE A 502 19.65 -37.03 15.07
N ASN A 503 18.41 -37.50 14.88
CA ASN A 503 17.60 -37.92 16.03
C ASN A 503 17.89 -39.36 16.42
N LYS A 504 18.28 -39.57 17.68
CA LYS A 504 18.50 -40.88 18.33
C LYS A 504 19.52 -41.79 17.63
N LYS A 505 20.52 -41.19 16.97
CA LYS A 505 21.55 -41.90 16.23
C LYS A 505 22.90 -41.23 16.42
N ILE A 506 23.94 -42.05 16.44
CA ILE A 506 25.34 -41.60 16.36
C ILE A 506 25.97 -42.29 15.17
N LEU A 507 26.69 -41.54 14.34
CA LEU A 507 27.53 -42.11 13.29
C LEU A 507 28.99 -41.97 13.72
N VAL A 508 29.72 -43.07 13.74
CA VAL A 508 31.18 -43.05 13.85
C VAL A 508 31.75 -43.41 12.50
N ILE A 509 32.68 -42.61 11.98
CA ILE A 509 33.25 -42.79 10.64
C ILE A 509 34.74 -42.44 10.65
N ASP A 510 35.56 -43.31 10.08
CA ASP A 510 36.92 -43.00 9.70
C ASP A 510 36.89 -42.19 8.41
N ILE A 511 37.26 -40.90 8.48
CA ILE A 511 37.26 -40.03 7.31
C ILE A 511 38.25 -40.52 6.25
N ASN A 512 39.26 -41.31 6.64
CA ASN A 512 40.21 -41.88 5.67
C ASN A 512 39.53 -42.86 4.69
N SER A 513 38.37 -43.40 5.07
CA SER A 513 37.55 -44.26 4.20
C SER A 513 36.73 -43.49 3.16
N ILE A 514 36.65 -42.16 3.28
CA ILE A 514 35.85 -41.30 2.40
C ILE A 514 36.74 -40.70 1.30
N ASN A 515 36.32 -40.86 0.06
CA ASN A 515 36.78 -40.05 -1.05
C ASN A 515 35.65 -39.15 -1.53
N TYR A 516 35.86 -37.83 -1.49
CA TYR A 516 34.85 -36.84 -1.87
C TYR A 516 35.35 -36.01 -3.04
N LYS A 517 34.59 -35.95 -4.12
CA LYS A 517 34.91 -35.16 -5.30
C LYS A 517 33.98 -33.96 -5.39
N ILE A 518 34.54 -32.75 -5.51
CA ILE A 518 33.77 -31.52 -5.78
C ILE A 518 34.07 -31.06 -7.20
N TYR A 519 33.01 -30.78 -7.96
CA TYR A 519 33.13 -30.28 -9.33
C TYR A 519 33.21 -28.76 -9.32
N GLN A 520 34.09 -28.22 -10.17
CA GLN A 520 34.37 -26.79 -10.20
C GLN A 520 34.17 -26.13 -11.58
N LYS A 521 33.79 -24.86 -11.57
CA LYS A 521 33.77 -23.94 -12.71
C LYS A 521 34.09 -22.52 -12.24
N GLU A 522 34.90 -21.77 -12.98
CA GLU A 522 35.37 -20.41 -12.57
C GLU A 522 34.22 -19.43 -12.27
N GLU A 523 33.11 -19.53 -13.00
CA GLU A 523 31.93 -18.65 -12.85
C GLU A 523 31.05 -18.99 -11.64
N TRP A 524 31.31 -20.10 -10.95
CA TRP A 524 30.51 -20.51 -9.78
C TRP A 524 30.99 -19.79 -8.52
N TYR A 525 30.09 -19.60 -7.56
CA TYR A 525 30.45 -19.02 -6.27
C TYR A 525 31.48 -19.94 -5.57
N ASN A 526 32.62 -19.35 -5.19
CA ASN A 526 33.82 -20.06 -4.72
C ASN A 526 34.26 -21.22 -5.63
N LYS A 527 33.95 -21.13 -6.92
CA LYS A 527 34.15 -22.16 -7.95
C LYS A 527 33.35 -23.45 -7.74
N GLU A 528 32.48 -23.56 -6.73
CA GLU A 528 31.88 -24.84 -6.32
C GLU A 528 30.34 -24.84 -6.34
N LEU A 529 29.71 -23.68 -6.15
CA LEU A 529 28.26 -23.54 -6.08
C LEU A 529 27.74 -22.74 -7.28
N LEU A 530 26.98 -23.40 -8.16
CA LEU A 530 26.25 -22.70 -9.21
C LEU A 530 25.10 -21.93 -8.55
N ILE A 531 25.08 -20.61 -8.74
CA ILE A 531 23.94 -19.75 -8.44
C ILE A 531 23.59 -19.04 -9.73
N GLU A 532 22.45 -19.37 -10.30
CA GLU A 532 22.02 -18.88 -11.61
C GLU A 532 20.64 -18.22 -11.47
N ILE A 533 20.55 -16.98 -11.95
CA ILE A 533 19.32 -16.20 -12.00
C ILE A 533 19.00 -15.98 -13.47
N THR A 534 17.88 -16.52 -13.92
CA THR A 534 17.44 -16.43 -15.32
C THR A 534 16.07 -15.81 -15.45
N GLU A 535 15.92 -15.01 -16.50
CA GLU A 535 14.63 -14.51 -16.93
C GLU A 535 13.90 -15.60 -17.72
N PRO A 536 12.57 -15.73 -17.57
CA PRO A 536 11.77 -16.53 -18.47
C PRO A 536 11.84 -15.95 -19.89
N GLN A 537 11.79 -16.84 -20.88
CA GLN A 537 11.74 -16.43 -22.27
C GLN A 537 10.43 -15.67 -22.55
N PRO A 538 10.44 -14.68 -23.47
CA PRO A 538 9.24 -13.97 -23.88
C PRO A 538 8.16 -14.93 -24.34
N ASP A 539 7.03 -14.91 -23.64
CA ASP A 539 5.80 -15.62 -24.01
C ASP A 539 4.84 -14.57 -24.61
N PRO A 540 4.61 -14.57 -25.94
CA PRO A 540 3.72 -13.61 -26.60
C PRO A 540 2.31 -13.59 -26.01
N ASP A 541 1.87 -14.73 -25.47
CA ASP A 541 0.53 -14.90 -24.90
C ASP A 541 0.47 -14.56 -23.41
N ASN A 542 1.61 -14.35 -22.75
CA ASN A 542 1.66 -14.04 -21.31
C ASN A 542 2.86 -13.16 -20.91
N TYR A 543 2.81 -11.90 -21.35
CA TYR A 543 3.81 -10.88 -21.05
C TYR A 543 4.10 -10.71 -19.54
N LEU A 544 3.12 -10.98 -18.67
CA LEU A 544 3.29 -10.86 -17.21
C LEU A 544 4.24 -11.90 -16.61
N LYS A 545 4.44 -13.05 -17.26
CA LYS A 545 5.46 -14.02 -16.84
C LYS A 545 6.88 -13.46 -16.94
N LEU A 546 7.12 -12.41 -17.73
CA LEU A 546 8.44 -11.76 -17.82
C LEU A 546 8.87 -11.05 -16.53
N ALA A 547 7.93 -10.82 -15.61
CA ALA A 547 8.25 -10.33 -14.26
C ALA A 547 8.69 -11.47 -13.31
N ASP A 548 8.59 -12.73 -13.72
CA ASP A 548 9.06 -13.87 -12.94
C ASP A 548 10.59 -14.00 -13.05
N VAL A 549 11.20 -14.62 -12.06
CA VAL A 549 12.62 -14.96 -12.06
C VAL A 549 12.79 -16.42 -11.70
N LYS A 550 13.61 -17.12 -12.48
CA LYS A 550 14.01 -18.50 -12.20
C LYS A 550 15.37 -18.51 -11.51
N ILE A 551 15.39 -19.03 -10.30
CA ILE A 551 16.60 -19.20 -9.51
C ILE A 551 16.97 -20.67 -9.51
N LYS A 552 18.22 -20.96 -9.85
CA LYS A 552 18.77 -22.31 -9.84
C LYS A 552 20.05 -22.31 -9.04
N ILE A 553 20.07 -23.09 -7.97
CA ILE A 553 21.22 -23.20 -7.08
C ILE A 553 21.61 -24.67 -6.99
N LEU A 554 22.81 -25.02 -7.46
CA LEU A 554 23.28 -26.40 -7.55
C LEU A 554 24.70 -26.57 -7.02
N PHE A 555 24.89 -27.61 -6.23
CA PHE A 555 26.19 -28.10 -5.81
C PHE A 555 26.45 -29.47 -6.41
N LYS A 556 27.57 -29.62 -7.11
CA LYS A 556 27.93 -30.89 -7.77
C LYS A 556 29.04 -31.59 -6.99
N SER A 557 28.71 -32.75 -6.42
CA SER A 557 29.68 -33.58 -5.71
C SER A 557 29.49 -35.07 -5.98
N GLU A 558 30.51 -35.84 -5.64
CA GLU A 558 30.55 -37.30 -5.72
C GLU A 558 31.18 -37.81 -4.44
N PHE A 559 30.67 -38.92 -3.92
CA PHE A 559 31.20 -39.53 -2.72
C PHE A 559 31.34 -41.03 -2.95
N THR A 560 32.50 -41.58 -2.61
CA THR A 560 32.74 -43.03 -2.58
C THR A 560 33.35 -43.43 -1.24
N ILE A 561 33.01 -44.65 -0.81
CA ILE A 561 33.60 -45.29 0.36
C ILE A 561 34.59 -46.32 -0.12
N ASN A 562 35.82 -46.21 0.35
CA ASN A 562 36.90 -47.11 -0.04
C ASN A 562 37.09 -48.27 0.96
N ASN A 563 36.48 -48.19 2.15
CA ASN A 563 36.49 -49.23 3.17
C ASN A 563 35.10 -49.38 3.81
N GLU A 564 34.38 -50.46 3.52
CA GLU A 564 33.03 -50.70 4.05
C GLU A 564 32.97 -50.86 5.57
N ASN A 565 34.09 -51.19 6.22
CA ASN A 565 34.21 -51.25 7.68
C ASN A 565 34.59 -49.90 8.31
N GLY A 566 34.80 -48.85 7.49
CA GLY A 566 35.24 -47.54 7.93
C GLY A 566 34.16 -46.70 8.62
N TYR A 567 32.90 -47.14 8.68
CA TYR A 567 31.84 -46.37 9.35
C TYR A 567 30.74 -47.26 9.96
N LYS A 568 30.06 -46.73 10.98
CA LYS A 568 28.94 -47.40 11.62
C LYS A 568 27.95 -46.41 12.25
N PHE A 569 26.67 -46.58 11.94
CA PHE A 569 25.56 -45.98 12.68
C PHE A 569 25.20 -46.82 13.92
N PHE A 570 25.03 -46.14 15.04
CA PHE A 570 24.55 -46.66 16.32
C PHE A 570 23.20 -46.01 16.66
N LYS A 571 22.29 -46.80 17.26
CA LYS A 571 21.04 -46.28 17.82
C LYS A 571 21.24 -45.94 19.29
N THR A 572 20.59 -44.88 19.75
CA THR A 572 20.68 -44.39 21.14
C THR A 572 19.37 -44.65 21.91
N GLU A 573 18.61 -45.69 21.53
CA GLU A 573 17.38 -46.14 22.22
C GLU A 573 17.63 -47.42 23.01
#